data_AF-A0A939A6W1-F1
#
_entry.id   AF-A0A939A6W1-F1
#
_cell.length_a   1.000
_cell.length_b   1.000
_cell.length_c   1.000
_cell.angle_alpha   90.00
_cell.angle_beta   90.00
_cell.angle_gamma   90.00
#
_symmetry.space_group_name_H-M   'P 1'
#
loop_
_entity.id
_entity.type
_entity.pdbx_description
1 polymer ?
#
loop_
_entity_poly.entity_id
_entity_poly.type
_entity_poly.pdbx_seq_one_letter_code
_entity_poly.pdbx_strand_id
1 'polypeptide(L)'
;MAGPFAIASGLFFVAFAVGDPLAPAHVEGAPLHTAPAAIAPDAARALAVGHALVARGAHADPGLVLPPLRWVDPALAETVWASIGLLDAPADQVKAIAQSGVRGLACRDLVDVRGLAEALASPIGFRDDTRGRSWARPALARVLLRAQARFAGEYPSARLTVGDIAQPGCGQLAYGTLVRQFAGASVAMVAQPLLRAARRVLGEPMVLQETTAAEFPDEKDRFDHTDQRVLVETRVLGVAGNGVGAAPDLVRTATRRFVQLPPPKKARAAQRQVAKMRAAVERLLASGELVRHQAVRTWDPDRGEEVVAWLQHRVDKRKGLQLHWIGSRAIAGAPHWESLVEVRLSSWKPGKPESFAGELRWRPQRDEAGTVAGWDRWKMLHEAGHMSHAGGRDADLGFVTVDNRGMSHVRLKKLDVAATYRWMELLAETAQQLGTPLEGIFVGKHVRHHMNRRLSRDHRQADLWQNVVKVVPGHDAHHHVRLAMPTAHDDAVALAELKGEPVRSAGTR
;
A
#
# COMPACT_ATOMS: atom_id res chain seq x y z
N MET A 1 7.23 26.68 -69.47
CA MET A 1 7.49 28.11 -69.21
C MET A 1 8.08 28.24 -67.82
N ALA A 2 9.13 29.07 -67.76
CA ALA A 2 9.99 29.50 -66.65
C ALA A 2 9.61 29.14 -65.20
N GLY A 3 10.64 28.72 -64.43
CA GLY A 3 10.64 28.64 -62.96
C GLY A 3 10.82 30.01 -62.27
N PRO A 4 11.77 30.14 -61.33
CA PRO A 4 11.58 29.96 -59.88
C PRO A 4 11.88 31.26 -59.10
N PHE A 5 11.71 31.25 -57.77
CA PHE A 5 12.37 32.23 -56.89
C PHE A 5 12.90 31.59 -55.61
N ALA A 6 14.22 31.74 -55.43
CA ALA A 6 14.95 31.70 -54.17
C ALA A 6 15.48 33.12 -53.89
N ILE A 7 15.77 33.45 -52.62
CA ILE A 7 16.70 34.46 -52.04
C ILE A 7 16.45 34.35 -50.51
N ALA A 8 17.36 33.82 -49.66
CA ALA A 8 18.70 34.26 -49.24
C ALA A 8 18.72 35.31 -48.10
N SER A 9 19.36 34.88 -46.99
CA SER A 9 20.31 35.60 -46.13
C SER A 9 19.85 36.69 -45.15
N GLY A 10 20.25 36.51 -43.89
CA GLY A 10 20.29 37.55 -42.86
C GLY A 10 21.14 37.12 -41.65
N LEU A 11 22.45 37.35 -41.72
CA LEU A 11 23.40 37.28 -40.60
C LEU A 11 23.19 38.47 -39.65
N PHE A 12 23.29 38.26 -38.34
CA PHE A 12 23.76 39.26 -37.38
C PHE A 12 24.71 38.61 -36.37
N PHE A 13 25.91 39.17 -36.28
CA PHE A 13 26.91 38.95 -35.25
C PHE A 13 26.71 39.96 -34.11
N VAL A 14 26.76 39.51 -32.85
CA VAL A 14 27.28 40.30 -31.72
C VAL A 14 28.01 39.34 -30.76
N ALA A 15 29.32 39.54 -30.59
CA ALA A 15 30.14 39.05 -29.48
C ALA A 15 30.17 40.16 -28.39
N PHE A 16 30.43 40.00 -27.09
CA PHE A 16 31.34 39.17 -26.30
C PHE A 16 30.84 39.12 -24.84
N ALA A 17 31.22 38.12 -24.05
CA ALA A 17 31.94 38.30 -22.78
C ALA A 17 32.29 36.95 -22.13
N VAL A 18 33.58 36.81 -21.79
CA VAL A 18 34.21 35.71 -21.06
C VAL A 18 34.16 36.04 -19.56
N GLY A 19 33.89 35.05 -18.71
CA GLY A 19 34.04 35.12 -17.25
C GLY A 19 34.12 33.71 -16.64
N ASP A 20 35.23 33.45 -15.94
CA ASP A 20 35.68 32.18 -15.38
C ASP A 20 34.87 31.67 -14.16
N PRO A 21 35.04 30.39 -13.75
CA PRO A 21 34.17 29.67 -12.83
C PRO A 21 34.66 29.70 -11.36
N LEU A 22 33.75 29.32 -10.44
CA LEU A 22 33.96 28.51 -9.21
C LEU A 22 33.09 29.01 -8.04
N ALA A 23 32.05 28.23 -7.70
CA ALA A 23 31.62 27.88 -6.33
C ALA A 23 30.40 26.91 -6.38
N PRO A 24 30.24 25.98 -5.43
CA PRO A 24 29.32 24.85 -5.56
C PRO A 24 27.89 25.24 -5.19
N ALA A 25 26.93 25.00 -6.09
CA ALA A 25 25.52 25.09 -5.78
C ALA A 25 25.06 23.81 -5.07
N HIS A 26 24.61 23.95 -3.83
CA HIS A 26 23.70 22.99 -3.19
C HIS A 26 22.46 22.85 -4.08
N VAL A 27 22.25 21.67 -4.65
CA VAL A 27 21.00 21.34 -5.36
C VAL A 27 20.01 20.81 -4.34
N GLU A 28 19.19 21.70 -3.79
CA GLU A 28 17.90 21.33 -3.22
C GLU A 28 16.98 20.89 -4.36
N GLY A 29 16.85 19.58 -4.55
CA GLY A 29 15.81 19.00 -5.39
C GLY A 29 14.45 19.15 -4.69
N ALA A 30 13.72 20.22 -5.01
CA ALA A 30 12.31 20.33 -4.69
C ALA A 30 11.53 19.19 -5.36
N PRO A 31 10.61 18.49 -4.66
CA PRO A 31 9.76 17.50 -5.28
C PRO A 31 8.85 18.18 -6.31
N LEU A 32 8.89 17.69 -7.54
CA LEU A 32 8.05 18.14 -8.65
C LEU A 32 6.57 18.00 -8.26
N HIS A 33 5.91 19.14 -8.13
CA HIS A 33 4.46 19.23 -8.16
C HIS A 33 3.98 18.72 -9.53
N THR A 34 3.38 17.54 -9.54
CA THR A 34 2.48 17.15 -10.62
C THR A 34 1.39 18.22 -10.73
N ALA A 35 1.02 18.60 -11.96
CA ALA A 35 -0.16 19.42 -12.23
C ALA A 35 -1.35 18.95 -11.37
N PRO A 36 -2.24 19.84 -10.92
CA PRO A 36 -3.36 19.44 -10.07
C PRO A 36 -4.22 18.47 -10.87
N ALA A 37 -4.02 17.17 -10.65
CA ALA A 37 -5.02 16.17 -10.97
C ALA A 37 -6.32 16.69 -10.35
N ALA A 38 -7.39 16.77 -11.14
CA ALA A 38 -8.72 17.10 -10.65
C ALA A 38 -8.90 16.38 -9.31
N ILE A 39 -9.23 17.14 -8.27
CA ILE A 39 -9.35 16.66 -6.87
C ILE A 39 -10.04 15.31 -6.94
N ALA A 40 -9.27 14.23 -6.79
CA ALA A 40 -9.81 12.88 -6.97
C ALA A 40 -11.02 12.75 -6.03
N PRO A 41 -12.06 11.98 -6.38
CA PRO A 41 -13.22 11.77 -5.50
C PRO A 41 -12.85 11.49 -4.04
N ASP A 42 -11.68 10.88 -3.82
CA ASP A 42 -11.06 10.62 -2.52
C ASP A 42 -10.64 11.86 -1.72
N ALA A 43 -10.22 12.95 -2.37
CA ALA A 43 -9.86 14.19 -1.69
C ALA A 43 -11.11 14.98 -1.25
N ALA A 44 -12.22 14.90 -1.99
CA ALA A 44 -13.51 15.42 -1.53
C ALA A 44 -14.05 14.63 -0.31
N ARG A 45 -13.88 13.30 -0.30
CA ARG A 45 -14.22 12.42 0.84
C ARG A 45 -13.39 12.75 2.07
N ALA A 46 -12.09 12.91 1.90
CA ALA A 46 -11.21 13.23 3.00
C ALA A 46 -11.43 14.67 3.53
N LEU A 47 -11.97 15.58 2.70
CA LEU A 47 -12.50 16.88 3.12
C LEU A 47 -13.73 16.73 4.03
N ALA A 48 -14.71 15.91 3.64
CA ALA A 48 -15.92 15.65 4.42
C ALA A 48 -15.59 15.03 5.80
N VAL A 49 -14.62 14.12 5.82
CA VAL A 49 -14.04 13.53 7.05
C VAL A 49 -13.39 14.59 7.94
N GLY A 50 -12.54 15.44 7.35
CA GLY A 50 -11.86 16.51 8.06
C GLY A 50 -12.83 17.49 8.72
N HIS A 51 -13.87 17.89 8.00
CA HIS A 51 -14.89 18.81 8.49
C HIS A 51 -15.77 18.20 9.59
N ALA A 52 -16.17 16.93 9.46
CA ALA A 52 -16.99 16.24 10.46
C ALA A 52 -16.26 16.03 11.80
N LEU A 53 -14.93 15.83 11.77
CA LEU A 53 -14.12 15.65 12.98
C LEU A 53 -13.87 16.98 13.72
N VAL A 54 -13.62 18.06 12.99
CA VAL A 54 -13.46 19.41 13.59
C VAL A 54 -14.77 19.88 14.21
N ALA A 55 -15.92 19.59 13.57
CA ALA A 55 -17.24 19.95 14.08
C ALA A 55 -17.61 19.28 15.41
N ARG A 56 -16.94 18.18 15.80
CA ARG A 56 -17.17 17.47 17.08
C ARG A 56 -16.24 17.92 18.21
N GLY A 57 -15.55 19.06 18.06
CA GLY A 57 -14.70 19.62 19.13
C GLY A 57 -13.38 18.87 19.34
N ALA A 58 -12.89 18.12 18.35
CA ALA A 58 -11.57 17.52 18.43
C ALA A 58 -10.49 18.61 18.36
N HIS A 59 -9.92 18.96 19.51
CA HIS A 59 -8.75 19.82 19.58
C HIS A 59 -7.48 19.00 19.33
N ALA A 60 -6.52 19.59 18.62
CA ALA A 60 -5.22 18.97 18.40
C ALA A 60 -4.53 18.73 19.74
N ASP A 61 -3.95 17.54 19.94
CA ASP A 61 -3.05 17.29 21.07
C ASP A 61 -1.80 18.18 20.92
N PRO A 62 -1.62 19.21 21.76
CA PRO A 62 -0.51 20.15 21.63
C PRO A 62 0.86 19.48 21.86
N GLY A 63 0.89 18.28 22.45
CA GLY A 63 2.08 17.47 22.64
C GLY A 63 2.29 16.39 21.56
N LEU A 64 1.49 16.38 20.49
CA LEU A 64 1.61 15.38 19.43
C LEU A 64 2.79 15.70 18.51
N VAL A 65 3.90 14.99 18.74
CA VAL A 65 5.05 15.02 17.82
C VAL A 65 4.77 14.10 16.64
N LEU A 66 4.69 14.67 15.44
CA LEU A 66 4.54 13.91 14.20
C LEU A 66 5.90 13.35 13.76
N PRO A 67 5.99 12.07 13.37
CA PRO A 67 7.24 11.49 12.91
C PRO A 67 7.70 12.16 11.59
N PRO A 68 9.01 12.39 11.40
CA PRO A 68 9.52 12.89 10.14
C PRO A 68 9.53 11.78 9.07
N LEU A 69 9.30 12.14 7.82
CA LEU A 69 9.54 11.23 6.70
C LEU A 69 11.03 11.10 6.41
N ARG A 70 11.45 9.86 6.15
CA ARG A 70 12.82 9.51 5.81
C ARG A 70 12.87 9.04 4.38
N TRP A 71 13.40 9.90 3.50
CA TRP A 71 13.53 9.59 2.09
C TRP A 71 14.64 8.56 1.87
N VAL A 72 14.31 7.48 1.17
CA VAL A 72 15.23 6.39 0.84
C VAL A 72 15.03 5.94 -0.60
N ASP A 73 16.05 5.27 -1.13
CA ASP A 73 15.94 4.55 -2.39
C ASP A 73 14.92 3.38 -2.27
N PRO A 74 14.08 3.13 -3.29
CA PRO A 74 13.14 2.01 -3.28
C PRO A 74 13.76 0.63 -3.01
N ALA A 75 14.97 0.38 -3.50
CA ALA A 75 15.69 -0.87 -3.25
C ALA A 75 16.07 -1.02 -1.78
N LEU A 76 16.45 0.08 -1.12
CA LEU A 76 16.73 0.09 0.31
C LEU A 76 15.47 -0.21 1.12
N ALA A 77 14.34 0.41 0.76
CA ALA A 77 13.06 0.14 1.43
C ALA A 77 12.67 -1.35 1.33
N GLU A 78 12.82 -1.96 0.16
CA GLU A 78 12.60 -3.39 -0.04
C GLU A 78 13.56 -4.25 0.80
N THR A 79 14.86 -3.93 0.78
CA THR A 79 15.89 -4.66 1.52
C THR A 79 15.65 -4.62 3.03
N VAL A 80 15.25 -3.47 3.58
CA VAL A 80 14.93 -3.34 5.01
C VAL A 80 13.75 -4.24 5.38
N TRP A 81 12.66 -4.21 4.61
CA TRP A 81 11.50 -5.07 4.86
C TRP A 81 11.82 -6.56 4.72
N ALA A 82 12.59 -6.92 3.70
CA ALA A 82 13.04 -8.30 3.50
C ALA A 82 13.89 -8.77 4.70
N SER A 83 14.84 -7.95 5.15
CA SER A 83 15.71 -8.27 6.28
C SER A 83 14.93 -8.45 7.58
N ILE A 84 13.94 -7.59 7.84
CA ILE A 84 13.04 -7.73 8.99
C ILE A 84 12.24 -9.04 8.89
N GLY A 85 11.70 -9.35 7.70
CA GLY A 85 10.91 -10.57 7.46
C GLY A 85 11.70 -11.88 7.59
N LEU A 86 13.03 -11.83 7.50
CA LEU A 86 13.93 -12.97 7.67
C LEU A 86 14.27 -13.29 9.13
N LEU A 87 13.97 -12.38 10.07
CA LEU A 87 14.18 -12.64 11.50
C LEU A 87 13.16 -13.69 11.99
N ASP A 88 13.62 -14.73 12.69
CA ASP A 88 12.73 -15.79 13.18
C ASP A 88 11.89 -15.37 14.39
N ALA A 89 12.45 -14.55 15.29
CA ALA A 89 11.79 -14.13 16.52
C ALA A 89 10.89 -12.89 16.32
N PRO A 90 9.58 -12.98 16.59
CA PRO A 90 8.64 -11.86 16.54
C PRO A 90 9.07 -10.66 17.36
N ALA A 91 9.66 -10.88 18.55
CA ALA A 91 10.22 -9.81 19.37
C ALA A 91 11.32 -9.04 18.61
N ASP A 92 12.24 -9.75 17.96
CA ASP A 92 13.31 -9.14 17.16
C ASP A 92 12.77 -8.42 15.94
N GLN A 93 11.74 -8.95 15.29
CA GLN A 93 11.07 -8.28 14.18
C GLN A 93 10.47 -6.93 14.60
N VAL A 94 9.71 -6.90 15.70
CA VAL A 94 9.10 -5.66 16.21
C VAL A 94 10.18 -4.67 16.67
N LYS A 95 11.24 -5.16 17.32
CA LYS A 95 12.40 -4.34 17.70
C LYS A 95 13.09 -3.74 16.47
N ALA A 96 13.34 -4.53 15.43
CA ALA A 96 13.96 -4.08 14.19
C ALA A 96 13.10 -3.04 13.45
N ILE A 97 11.77 -3.18 13.47
CA ILE A 97 10.87 -2.16 12.91
C ILE A 97 10.99 -0.84 13.68
N ALA A 98 10.98 -0.89 15.01
CA ALA A 98 11.12 0.29 15.84
C ALA A 98 12.47 0.98 15.64
N GLN A 99 13.57 0.21 15.61
CA GLN A 99 14.93 0.72 15.48
C GLN A 99 15.26 1.22 14.07
N SER A 100 14.82 0.53 13.03
CA SER A 100 15.05 0.95 11.64
C SER A 100 14.26 2.20 11.27
N GLY A 101 13.18 2.51 12.00
CA GLY A 101 12.24 3.56 11.63
C GLY A 101 11.56 3.29 10.30
N VAL A 102 11.43 2.01 9.90
CA VAL A 102 10.90 1.59 8.59
C VAL A 102 9.51 2.16 8.29
N ARG A 103 8.74 2.47 9.36
CA ARG A 103 7.40 3.05 9.24
C ARG A 103 7.37 4.47 8.66
N GLY A 104 8.42 5.24 8.89
CA GLY A 104 8.56 6.60 8.39
C GLY A 104 9.30 6.69 7.04
N LEU A 105 9.67 5.55 6.43
CA LEU A 105 10.34 5.58 5.13
C LEU A 105 9.41 6.10 4.05
N ALA A 106 9.97 6.83 3.09
CA ALA A 106 9.29 7.23 1.87
C ALA A 106 10.27 7.18 0.69
N CYS A 107 9.78 6.97 -0.53
CA CYS A 107 10.59 7.02 -1.75
C CYS A 107 10.13 8.15 -2.67
N ARG A 108 11.08 8.88 -3.24
CA ARG A 108 10.83 10.05 -4.10
C ARG A 108 10.48 9.68 -5.54
N ASP A 109 11.01 8.54 -6.00
CA ASP A 109 11.13 8.25 -7.43
C ASP A 109 10.10 7.24 -7.94
N LEU A 110 8.95 7.09 -7.26
CA LEU A 110 7.85 6.30 -7.79
C LEU A 110 6.91 7.19 -8.61
N VAL A 111 6.37 6.64 -9.69
CA VAL A 111 5.37 7.26 -10.55
C VAL A 111 4.03 6.55 -10.43
N ASP A 112 2.95 7.30 -10.53
CA ASP A 112 1.60 6.73 -10.61
C ASP A 112 1.33 6.21 -12.04
N VAL A 113 1.38 4.88 -12.21
CA VAL A 113 1.14 4.21 -13.49
C VAL A 113 -0.28 4.46 -13.99
N ARG A 114 -1.25 4.68 -13.10
CA ARG A 114 -2.62 4.99 -13.48
C ARG A 114 -2.71 6.37 -14.14
N GLY A 115 -2.23 7.41 -13.44
CA GLY A 115 -2.19 8.76 -14.01
C GLY A 115 -1.41 8.81 -15.34
N LEU A 116 -0.31 8.05 -15.46
CA LEU A 116 0.43 7.92 -16.71
C LEU A 116 -0.38 7.21 -17.81
N ALA A 117 -1.08 6.12 -17.48
CA ALA A 117 -1.93 5.41 -18.43
C ALA A 117 -3.04 6.32 -18.98
N GLU A 118 -3.69 7.10 -18.12
CA GLU A 118 -4.71 8.08 -18.50
C GLU A 118 -4.13 9.17 -19.40
N ALA A 119 -2.99 9.76 -19.01
CA ALA A 119 -2.31 10.81 -19.78
C ALA A 119 -1.86 10.33 -21.17
N LEU A 120 -1.48 9.06 -21.30
CA LEU A 120 -1.04 8.45 -22.56
C LEU A 120 -2.17 7.74 -23.32
N ALA A 121 -3.43 7.86 -22.87
CA ALA A 121 -4.58 7.16 -23.43
C ALA A 121 -4.36 5.64 -23.58
N SER A 122 -3.63 5.05 -22.64
CA SER A 122 -3.32 3.61 -22.63
C SER A 122 -4.58 2.80 -22.27
N PRO A 123 -4.88 1.71 -23.00
CA PRO A 123 -6.05 0.87 -22.74
C PRO A 123 -5.88 -0.07 -21.52
N ILE A 124 -4.81 0.10 -20.74
CA ILE A 124 -4.57 -0.75 -19.56
C ILE A 124 -5.64 -0.47 -18.50
N GLY A 125 -6.30 -1.52 -18.02
CA GLY A 125 -7.26 -1.42 -16.93
C GLY A 125 -6.58 -1.55 -15.57
N PHE A 126 -7.27 -1.12 -14.52
CA PHE A 126 -6.85 -1.32 -13.13
C PHE A 126 -7.96 -2.04 -12.36
N ARG A 127 -7.57 -2.91 -11.44
CA ARG A 127 -8.51 -3.73 -10.68
C ARG A 127 -9.37 -2.90 -9.71
N ASP A 128 -8.78 -1.89 -9.10
CA ASP A 128 -9.41 -1.16 -8.00
C ASP A 128 -8.96 0.30 -8.01
N ASP A 129 -9.93 1.20 -8.13
CA ASP A 129 -9.72 2.65 -8.14
C ASP A 129 -9.45 3.20 -6.75
N THR A 130 -9.88 2.50 -5.70
CA THR A 130 -9.81 3.03 -4.33
C THR A 130 -8.53 2.63 -3.60
N ARG A 131 -7.80 1.61 -4.04
CA ARG A 131 -6.64 1.13 -3.25
C ARG A 131 -5.39 1.99 -3.42
N GLY A 132 -5.27 2.75 -4.50
CA GLY A 132 -4.11 3.61 -4.79
C GLY A 132 -2.78 2.85 -4.85
N ARG A 133 -2.79 1.61 -5.35
CA ARG A 133 -1.61 0.72 -5.44
C ARG A 133 -1.04 0.66 -6.86
N SER A 134 -1.00 1.79 -7.53
CA SER A 134 -0.55 1.94 -8.91
C SER A 134 0.84 2.59 -8.99
N TRP A 135 1.59 2.65 -7.90
CA TRP A 135 2.87 3.36 -7.85
C TRP A 135 4.00 2.40 -8.22
N ALA A 136 4.79 2.75 -9.23
CA ALA A 136 5.87 1.93 -9.74
C ALA A 136 7.17 2.72 -9.85
N ARG A 137 8.30 2.02 -9.89
CA ARG A 137 9.54 2.61 -10.42
C ARG A 137 9.32 2.97 -11.90
N PRO A 138 9.89 4.08 -12.40
CA PRO A 138 9.75 4.50 -13.79
C PRO A 138 10.07 3.40 -14.79
N ALA A 139 11.13 2.60 -14.56
CA ALA A 139 11.48 1.49 -15.44
C ALA A 139 10.34 0.46 -15.58
N LEU A 140 9.70 0.06 -14.46
CA LEU A 140 8.56 -0.85 -14.50
C LEU A 140 7.36 -0.22 -15.19
N ALA A 141 7.03 1.04 -14.86
CA ALA A 141 5.93 1.77 -15.50
C ALA A 141 6.09 1.78 -17.03
N ARG A 142 7.30 2.08 -17.50
CA ARG A 142 7.66 2.08 -18.93
C ARG A 142 7.49 0.70 -19.57
N VAL A 143 7.97 -0.36 -18.91
CA VAL A 143 7.80 -1.75 -19.40
C VAL A 143 6.32 -2.08 -19.54
N LEU A 144 5.52 -1.84 -18.51
CA LEU A 144 4.09 -2.16 -18.50
C LEU A 144 3.34 -1.42 -19.62
N LEU A 145 3.56 -0.12 -19.77
CA LEU A 145 2.86 0.70 -20.76
C LEU A 145 3.27 0.36 -22.20
N ARG A 146 4.57 0.13 -22.46
CA ARG A 146 5.03 -0.27 -23.80
C ARG A 146 4.59 -1.69 -24.17
N ALA A 147 4.70 -2.64 -23.23
CA ALA A 147 4.22 -4.00 -23.48
C ALA A 147 2.71 -4.00 -23.74
N GLN A 148 1.93 -3.22 -22.98
CA GLN A 148 0.50 -3.05 -23.21
C GLN A 148 0.20 -2.51 -24.61
N ALA A 149 0.90 -1.46 -25.04
CA ALA A 149 0.66 -0.86 -26.35
C ALA A 149 0.87 -1.87 -27.49
N ARG A 150 1.93 -2.69 -27.40
CA ARG A 150 2.19 -3.80 -28.34
C ARG A 150 1.07 -4.84 -28.28
N PHE A 151 0.68 -5.25 -27.07
CA PHE A 151 -0.35 -6.27 -26.88
C PHE A 151 -1.72 -5.80 -27.40
N ALA A 152 -2.09 -4.54 -27.19
CA ALA A 152 -3.34 -3.97 -27.69
C ALA A 152 -3.38 -3.91 -29.22
N GLY A 153 -2.22 -3.78 -29.89
CA GLY A 153 -2.13 -3.90 -31.34
C GLY A 153 -2.42 -5.32 -31.84
N GLU A 154 -2.00 -6.35 -31.08
CA GLU A 154 -2.21 -7.76 -31.42
C GLU A 154 -3.59 -8.28 -30.98
N TYR A 155 -4.12 -7.77 -29.85
CA TYR A 155 -5.36 -8.21 -29.20
C TYR A 155 -6.22 -6.99 -28.80
N PRO A 156 -6.80 -6.25 -29.76
CA PRO A 156 -7.50 -4.99 -29.49
C PRO A 156 -8.76 -5.14 -28.63
N SER A 157 -9.35 -6.34 -28.60
CA SER A 157 -10.50 -6.65 -27.75
C SER A 157 -10.10 -7.08 -26.34
N ALA A 158 -8.83 -7.46 -26.10
CA ALA A 158 -8.40 -8.01 -24.85
C ALA A 158 -8.22 -6.92 -23.78
N ARG A 159 -8.73 -7.18 -22.57
CA ARG A 159 -8.56 -6.28 -21.42
C ARG A 159 -7.51 -6.82 -20.47
N LEU A 160 -6.38 -6.14 -20.40
CA LEU A 160 -5.37 -6.37 -19.37
C LEU A 160 -5.68 -5.50 -18.15
N THR A 161 -5.50 -6.07 -16.97
CA THR A 161 -5.79 -5.40 -15.71
C THR A 161 -4.58 -5.46 -14.79
N VAL A 162 -4.19 -4.31 -14.26
CA VAL A 162 -3.15 -4.16 -13.25
C VAL A 162 -3.80 -4.19 -11.87
N GLY A 163 -3.24 -5.00 -10.99
CA GLY A 163 -3.61 -5.14 -9.60
C GLY A 163 -2.75 -4.26 -8.70
N ASP A 164 -2.16 -4.89 -7.69
CA ASP A 164 -1.25 -4.22 -6.79
C ASP A 164 0.12 -4.07 -7.45
N ILE A 165 0.64 -2.85 -7.48
CA ILE A 165 2.07 -2.50 -7.59
C ILE A 165 2.47 -1.98 -6.19
N ALA A 166 3.29 -0.93 -6.06
CA ALA A 166 3.56 -0.32 -4.76
C ALA A 166 2.50 0.71 -4.36
N GLN A 167 2.60 1.10 -3.09
CA GLN A 167 1.85 2.20 -2.51
C GLN A 167 2.58 3.54 -2.70
N PRO A 168 1.87 4.69 -2.58
CA PRO A 168 2.48 5.99 -2.68
C PRO A 168 3.62 6.14 -1.67
N GLY A 169 4.78 6.58 -2.17
CA GLY A 169 5.98 6.73 -1.37
C GLY A 169 6.62 5.43 -0.91
N CYS A 170 6.39 4.29 -1.57
CA CYS A 170 7.03 2.97 -1.32
C CYS A 170 6.85 2.39 0.09
N GLY A 171 7.38 1.20 0.36
CA GLY A 171 7.35 0.57 1.68
C GLY A 171 5.95 0.07 2.06
N GLN A 172 5.79 -1.25 2.12
CA GLN A 172 4.57 -1.84 2.65
C GLN A 172 4.65 -1.89 4.17
N LEU A 173 3.87 -1.06 4.86
CA LEU A 173 3.86 -1.00 6.32
C LEU A 173 3.21 -2.21 6.97
N ALA A 174 2.09 -2.64 6.40
CA ALA A 174 1.32 -3.78 6.88
C ALA A 174 0.45 -4.34 5.77
N TYR A 175 -0.03 -5.56 5.98
CA TYR A 175 -1.14 -6.11 5.20
C TYR A 175 -2.44 -5.52 5.74
N GLY A 176 -3.39 -5.20 4.87
CA GLY A 176 -4.63 -4.56 5.30
C GLY A 176 -4.55 -3.03 5.41
N THR A 177 -3.44 -2.39 5.04
CA THR A 177 -3.32 -0.92 5.02
C THR A 177 -3.43 -0.35 3.61
N LEU A 178 -4.11 0.78 3.48
CA LEU A 178 -4.11 1.66 2.31
C LEU A 178 -3.28 2.89 2.64
N VAL A 179 -2.16 3.07 1.95
CA VAL A 179 -1.33 4.25 2.13
C VAL A 179 -1.76 5.37 1.20
N ARG A 180 -1.73 6.59 1.72
CA ARG A 180 -1.94 7.83 0.97
C ARG A 180 -0.79 8.79 1.22
N GLN A 181 -0.49 9.59 0.20
CA GLN A 181 0.45 10.69 0.26
C GLN A 181 -0.27 11.95 -0.19
N PHE A 182 -0.23 12.98 0.65
CA PHE A 182 -0.81 14.29 0.39
C PHE A 182 0.34 15.27 0.18
N ALA A 183 0.25 16.08 -0.87
CA ALA A 183 1.22 17.13 -1.22
C ALA A 183 0.51 18.38 -1.75
N GLY A 184 1.15 19.54 -1.65
CA GLY A 184 0.62 20.81 -2.14
C GLY A 184 -0.76 21.15 -1.55
N ALA A 185 -1.72 21.56 -2.39
CA ALA A 185 -3.06 21.94 -1.93
C ALA A 185 -3.80 20.84 -1.15
N SER A 186 -3.54 19.56 -1.47
CA SER A 186 -4.16 18.44 -0.75
C SER A 186 -3.71 18.34 0.71
N VAL A 187 -2.55 18.90 1.07
CA VAL A 187 -2.15 18.96 2.48
C VAL A 187 -3.06 19.90 3.26
N ALA A 188 -3.26 21.12 2.78
CA ALA A 188 -4.12 22.10 3.43
C ALA A 188 -5.58 21.61 3.50
N MET A 189 -6.08 21.04 2.39
CA MET A 189 -7.48 20.63 2.25
C MET A 189 -7.82 19.35 3.02
N VAL A 190 -6.92 18.37 3.02
CA VAL A 190 -7.22 17.01 3.52
C VAL A 190 -6.36 16.65 4.71
N ALA A 191 -5.04 16.74 4.57
CA ALA A 191 -4.15 16.23 5.59
C ALA A 191 -4.17 17.10 6.86
N GLN A 192 -4.30 18.41 6.75
CA GLN A 192 -4.25 19.30 7.90
C GLN A 192 -5.46 19.13 8.85
N PRO A 193 -6.71 18.99 8.38
CA PRO A 193 -7.81 18.53 9.23
C PRO A 193 -7.53 17.19 9.92
N LEU A 194 -6.98 16.20 9.20
CA LEU A 194 -6.61 14.91 9.78
C LEU A 194 -5.54 15.05 10.87
N LEU A 195 -4.50 15.86 10.64
CA LEU A 195 -3.44 16.12 11.60
C LEU A 195 -3.97 16.83 12.86
N ARG A 196 -4.93 17.76 12.69
CA ARG A 196 -5.61 18.42 13.82
C ARG A 196 -6.47 17.46 14.64
N ALA A 197 -7.07 16.45 14.00
CA ALA A 197 -7.85 15.41 14.66
C ALA A 197 -6.99 14.24 15.17
N ALA A 198 -5.70 14.21 14.85
CA ALA A 198 -4.81 13.13 15.26
C ALA A 198 -4.52 13.22 16.76
N ARG A 199 -4.39 12.06 17.39
CA ARG A 199 -4.06 11.89 18.81
C ARG A 199 -3.22 10.63 19.00
N ARG A 200 -2.72 10.39 20.21
CA ARG A 200 -1.95 9.18 20.50
C ARG A 200 -2.87 7.98 20.71
N VAL A 201 -2.86 7.06 19.76
CA VAL A 201 -3.53 5.75 19.89
C VAL A 201 -2.47 4.67 19.87
N LEU A 202 -2.34 3.93 20.98
CA LEU A 202 -1.25 2.97 21.19
C LEU A 202 0.15 3.58 21.01
N GLY A 203 0.29 4.86 21.37
CA GLY A 203 1.53 5.64 21.26
C GLY A 203 1.81 6.21 19.86
N GLU A 204 0.98 5.92 18.86
CA GLU A 204 1.16 6.38 17.48
C GLU A 204 0.20 7.56 17.17
N PRO A 205 0.60 8.53 16.32
CA PRO A 205 -0.28 9.60 15.86
C PRO A 205 -1.35 9.02 14.92
N MET A 206 -2.59 9.00 15.38
CA MET A 206 -3.67 8.30 14.70
C MET A 206 -5.01 9.05 14.82
N VAL A 207 -5.83 8.88 13.79
CA VAL A 207 -7.24 9.26 13.75
C VAL A 207 -8.08 8.00 13.73
N LEU A 208 -8.99 7.87 14.70
CA LEU A 208 -10.07 6.89 14.66
C LEU A 208 -11.36 7.60 14.30
N GLN A 209 -12.08 7.09 13.32
CA GLN A 209 -13.36 7.62 12.89
C GLN A 209 -14.36 6.48 12.74
N GLU A 210 -15.53 6.63 13.33
CA GLU A 210 -16.66 5.76 13.03
C GLU A 210 -17.56 6.43 11.99
N THR A 211 -17.92 5.65 10.98
CA THR A 211 -18.77 6.06 9.86
C THR A 211 -19.64 4.87 9.42
N THR A 212 -20.28 4.97 8.25
CA THR A 212 -21.06 3.89 7.64
C THR A 212 -20.52 3.52 6.26
N ALA A 213 -20.94 2.35 5.76
CA ALA A 213 -20.59 1.87 4.42
C ALA A 213 -21.05 2.81 3.29
N ALA A 214 -22.03 3.68 3.54
CA ALA A 214 -22.52 4.68 2.59
C ALA A 214 -21.44 5.67 2.14
N GLU A 215 -20.42 5.91 2.97
CA GLU A 215 -19.26 6.75 2.63
C GLU A 215 -18.29 6.08 1.64
N PHE A 216 -18.51 4.81 1.29
CA PHE A 216 -17.67 4.03 0.39
C PHE A 216 -18.46 3.44 -0.79
N PRO A 217 -19.12 4.28 -1.62
CA PRO A 217 -20.03 3.81 -2.67
C PRO A 217 -19.32 2.96 -3.75
N ASP A 218 -18.04 3.19 -3.99
CA ASP A 218 -17.23 2.45 -4.97
C ASP A 218 -16.81 1.06 -4.47
N GLU A 219 -17.04 0.77 -3.19
CA GLU A 219 -16.67 -0.48 -2.53
C GLU A 219 -17.88 -1.19 -1.94
N LYS A 220 -19.07 -0.93 -2.48
CA LYS A 220 -20.35 -1.49 -2.00
C LYS A 220 -20.35 -3.02 -1.91
N ASP A 221 -19.54 -3.71 -2.72
CA ASP A 221 -19.40 -5.17 -2.72
C ASP A 221 -18.62 -5.71 -1.51
N ARG A 222 -17.96 -4.83 -0.74
CA ARG A 222 -17.22 -5.16 0.48
C ARG A 222 -18.05 -5.09 1.76
N PHE A 223 -19.27 -4.57 1.66
CA PHE A 223 -20.18 -4.35 2.79
C PHE A 223 -21.45 -5.17 2.60
N ASP A 224 -22.05 -5.60 3.71
CA ASP A 224 -23.30 -6.35 3.67
C ASP A 224 -24.50 -5.41 3.39
N HIS A 225 -24.42 -4.15 3.83
CA HIS A 225 -25.45 -3.11 3.70
C HIS A 225 -24.84 -1.71 3.85
N THR A 226 -25.51 -0.67 3.33
CA THR A 226 -24.97 0.72 3.28
C THR A 226 -24.90 1.41 4.64
N ASP A 227 -25.75 1.03 5.59
CA ASP A 227 -25.73 1.54 6.97
C ASP A 227 -24.79 0.75 7.89
N GLN A 228 -24.03 -0.22 7.35
CA GLN A 228 -23.08 -1.00 8.14
C GLN A 228 -22.03 -0.08 8.77
N ARG A 229 -21.86 -0.16 10.09
CA ARG A 229 -20.87 0.66 10.80
C ARG A 229 -19.45 0.26 10.40
N VAL A 230 -18.65 1.28 10.09
CA VAL A 230 -17.24 1.16 9.68
C VAL A 230 -16.38 1.99 10.63
N LEU A 231 -15.40 1.36 11.26
CA LEU A 231 -14.32 2.04 11.97
C LEU A 231 -13.15 2.22 11.00
N VAL A 232 -12.78 3.47 10.74
CA VAL A 232 -11.62 3.87 9.95
C VAL A 232 -10.50 4.26 10.92
N GLU A 233 -9.34 3.65 10.72
CA GLU A 233 -8.14 3.92 11.48
C GLU A 233 -7.07 4.49 10.54
N THR A 234 -6.76 5.77 10.68
CA THR A 234 -5.76 6.47 9.87
C THR A 234 -4.55 6.81 10.71
N ARG A 235 -3.42 6.14 10.48
CA ARG A 235 -2.13 6.43 11.12
C ARG A 235 -1.35 7.46 10.30
N VAL A 236 -0.79 8.46 10.95
CA VAL A 236 0.20 9.36 10.35
C VAL A 236 1.56 8.66 10.38
N LEU A 237 2.12 8.41 9.20
CA LEU A 237 3.38 7.68 9.04
C LEU A 237 4.57 8.61 9.10
N GLY A 238 4.37 9.82 8.57
CA GLY A 238 5.25 10.93 8.78
C GLY A 238 4.87 12.14 7.96
N VAL A 239 5.58 13.23 8.24
CA VAL A 239 5.47 14.51 7.55
C VAL A 239 6.84 14.96 7.02
N ALA A 240 6.84 15.74 5.94
CA ALA A 240 8.01 16.49 5.48
C ALA A 240 7.62 17.97 5.29
N GLY A 241 8.55 18.89 5.56
CA GLY A 241 8.35 20.34 5.38
C GLY A 241 9.22 21.21 6.28
N ASN A 242 9.04 22.53 6.16
CA ASN A 242 10.00 23.60 6.50
C ASN A 242 10.16 23.94 7.99
N GLY A 243 10.06 22.96 8.89
CA GLY A 243 10.42 23.12 10.31
C GLY A 243 9.24 23.14 11.28
N VAL A 244 9.57 23.34 12.56
CA VAL A 244 8.63 23.25 13.69
C VAL A 244 7.60 24.38 13.62
N GLY A 245 6.31 24.03 13.47
CA GLY A 245 5.19 24.98 13.48
C GLY A 245 4.68 25.42 12.10
N ALA A 246 5.39 25.12 11.02
CA ALA A 246 4.88 25.30 9.66
C ALA A 246 3.94 24.13 9.28
N ALA A 247 2.99 24.40 8.38
CA ALA A 247 2.22 23.34 7.75
C ALA A 247 3.20 22.44 6.96
N PRO A 248 3.09 21.11 7.05
CA PRO A 248 3.95 20.23 6.27
C PRO A 248 3.67 20.40 4.77
N ASP A 249 4.70 20.21 3.94
CA ASP A 249 4.56 20.20 2.48
C ASP A 249 4.06 18.84 1.98
N LEU A 250 4.28 17.80 2.79
CA LEU A 250 3.90 16.44 2.46
C LEU A 250 3.52 15.66 3.71
N VAL A 251 2.42 14.90 3.62
CA VAL A 251 1.93 14.03 4.70
C VAL A 251 1.68 12.64 4.15
N ARG A 252 2.22 11.62 4.82
CA ARG A 252 1.98 10.21 4.48
C ARG A 252 1.15 9.55 5.56
N THR A 253 0.11 8.82 5.16
CA THR A 253 -0.81 8.14 6.09
C THR A 253 -1.06 6.69 5.69
N ALA A 254 -1.38 5.82 6.65
CA ALA A 254 -1.86 4.47 6.42
C ALA A 254 -3.24 4.27 7.04
N THR A 255 -4.18 3.79 6.25
CA THR A 255 -5.57 3.59 6.64
C THR A 255 -5.90 2.11 6.75
N ARG A 256 -6.57 1.71 7.82
CA ARG A 256 -7.23 0.41 7.99
C ARG A 256 -8.71 0.62 8.21
N ARG A 257 -9.53 -0.34 7.77
CA ARG A 257 -10.98 -0.26 7.94
C ARG A 257 -11.50 -1.53 8.59
N PHE A 258 -12.49 -1.37 9.45
CA PHE A 258 -13.12 -2.47 10.17
C PHE A 258 -14.63 -2.33 10.07
N VAL A 259 -15.31 -3.42 9.73
CA VAL A 259 -16.78 -3.48 9.78
C VAL A 259 -17.22 -4.03 11.13
N GLN A 260 -18.24 -3.42 11.72
CA GLN A 260 -18.88 -3.99 12.90
C GLN A 260 -19.62 -5.26 12.47
N LEU A 261 -19.33 -6.36 13.15
CA LEU A 261 -20.06 -7.61 12.95
C LEU A 261 -21.30 -7.60 13.84
N PRO A 262 -22.50 -7.91 13.31
CA PRO A 262 -23.70 -7.93 14.11
C PRO A 262 -23.59 -8.96 15.25
N PRO A 263 -24.21 -8.70 16.41
CA PRO A 263 -24.28 -9.69 17.46
C PRO A 263 -25.03 -10.93 16.94
N PRO A 264 -24.63 -12.16 17.35
CA PRO A 264 -25.37 -13.36 16.97
C PRO A 264 -26.83 -13.28 17.43
N LYS A 265 -27.77 -13.64 16.55
CA LYS A 265 -29.22 -13.64 16.86
C LYS A 265 -29.62 -14.49 18.07
N LYS A 266 -28.80 -15.48 18.44
CA LYS A 266 -29.04 -16.39 19.59
C LYS A 266 -28.05 -16.09 20.71
N ALA A 267 -28.54 -15.84 21.93
CA ALA A 267 -27.70 -15.57 23.10
C ALA A 267 -26.60 -16.63 23.33
N ARG A 268 -26.94 -17.93 23.18
CA ARG A 268 -25.97 -19.04 23.27
C ARG A 268 -24.83 -18.93 22.25
N ALA A 269 -25.11 -18.42 21.05
CA ALA A 269 -24.08 -18.21 20.03
C ALA A 269 -23.17 -17.03 20.39
N ALA A 270 -23.73 -15.94 20.94
CA ALA A 270 -22.95 -14.81 21.46
C ALA A 270 -22.01 -15.26 22.60
N GLN A 271 -22.54 -15.98 23.60
CA GLN A 271 -21.74 -16.55 24.69
C GLN A 271 -20.61 -17.47 24.18
N ARG A 272 -20.90 -18.34 23.21
CA ARG A 272 -19.88 -19.21 22.59
C ARG A 272 -18.77 -18.42 21.89
N GLN A 273 -19.10 -17.31 21.23
CA GLN A 273 -18.10 -16.49 20.57
C GLN A 273 -17.21 -15.75 21.58
N VAL A 274 -17.80 -15.21 22.65
CA VAL A 274 -17.04 -14.61 23.76
C VAL A 274 -16.16 -15.65 24.44
N ALA A 275 -16.68 -16.85 24.74
CA ALA A 275 -15.90 -17.94 25.32
C ALA A 275 -14.73 -18.35 24.41
N LYS A 276 -14.94 -18.44 23.09
CA LYS A 276 -13.87 -18.72 22.12
C LYS A 276 -12.80 -17.63 22.10
N MET A 277 -13.22 -16.36 22.17
CA MET A 277 -12.30 -15.23 22.26
C MET A 277 -11.47 -15.31 23.55
N ARG A 278 -12.12 -15.48 24.71
CA ARG A 278 -11.44 -15.59 26.01
C ARG A 278 -10.45 -16.74 26.06
N ALA A 279 -10.84 -17.94 25.62
CA ALA A 279 -9.96 -19.09 25.54
C ALA A 279 -8.75 -18.87 24.62
N ALA A 280 -8.92 -18.12 23.51
CA ALA A 280 -7.80 -17.77 22.64
C ALA A 280 -6.84 -16.77 23.31
N VAL A 281 -7.38 -15.77 24.02
CA VAL A 281 -6.60 -14.78 24.78
C VAL A 281 -5.84 -15.45 25.92
N GLU A 282 -6.52 -16.22 26.76
CA GLU A 282 -5.92 -16.93 27.90
C GLU A 282 -4.78 -17.85 27.44
N ARG A 283 -4.99 -18.60 26.35
CA ARG A 283 -3.93 -19.42 25.75
C ARG A 283 -2.74 -18.55 25.31
N LEU A 284 -2.98 -17.46 24.59
CA LEU A 284 -1.91 -16.56 24.11
C LEU A 284 -1.17 -15.90 25.27
N LEU A 285 -1.86 -15.52 26.36
CA LEU A 285 -1.24 -14.98 27.57
C LEU A 285 -0.39 -16.03 28.30
N ALA A 286 -0.83 -17.29 28.34
CA ALA A 286 -0.13 -18.37 29.01
C ALA A 286 1.09 -18.89 28.23
N SER A 287 0.96 -19.07 26.91
CA SER A 287 1.97 -19.78 26.10
C SER A 287 2.52 -18.99 24.91
N GLY A 288 1.96 -17.81 24.61
CA GLY A 288 2.46 -16.97 23.51
C GLY A 288 3.76 -16.26 23.91
N GLU A 289 4.70 -16.19 22.97
CA GLU A 289 5.92 -15.40 23.10
C GLU A 289 5.56 -13.93 23.34
N LEU A 290 6.16 -13.33 24.37
CA LEU A 290 5.96 -11.91 24.67
C LEU A 290 6.80 -11.07 23.72
N VAL A 291 6.12 -10.30 22.88
CA VAL A 291 6.76 -9.46 21.84
C VAL A 291 6.94 -8.02 22.31
N ARG A 292 5.95 -7.48 23.01
CA ARG A 292 5.96 -6.11 23.51
C ARG A 292 5.14 -6.03 24.79
N HIS A 293 5.64 -5.33 25.79
CA HIS A 293 4.91 -5.03 27.02
C HIS A 293 5.30 -3.64 27.51
N GLN A 294 4.38 -2.67 27.45
CA GLN A 294 4.67 -1.30 27.85
C GLN A 294 3.40 -0.49 28.10
N ALA A 295 3.53 0.58 28.88
CA ALA A 295 2.55 1.64 28.92
C ALA A 295 2.49 2.36 27.57
N VAL A 296 1.29 2.70 27.13
CA VAL A 296 0.99 3.45 25.91
C VAL A 296 -0.11 4.45 26.21
N ARG A 297 -0.03 5.63 25.58
CA ARG A 297 -1.17 6.55 25.49
C ARG A 297 -2.14 6.02 24.45
N THR A 298 -3.41 5.92 24.79
CA THR A 298 -4.46 5.47 23.89
C THR A 298 -5.75 6.24 24.14
N TRP A 299 -6.66 6.19 23.18
CA TRP A 299 -8.01 6.73 23.34
C TRP A 299 -8.92 5.67 23.94
N ASP A 300 -9.61 6.00 25.03
CA ASP A 300 -10.69 5.17 25.58
C ASP A 300 -12.01 5.59 24.92
N PRO A 301 -12.59 4.75 24.05
CA PRO A 301 -13.83 5.09 23.37
C PRO A 301 -15.03 5.21 24.32
N ASP A 302 -15.02 4.53 25.48
CA ASP A 302 -16.12 4.57 26.44
C ASP A 302 -16.14 5.91 27.18
N ARG A 303 -14.94 6.45 27.47
CA ARG A 303 -14.77 7.71 28.21
C ARG A 303 -14.69 8.93 27.31
N GLY A 304 -14.34 8.73 26.03
CA GLY A 304 -14.07 9.84 25.12
C GLY A 304 -12.89 10.69 25.58
N GLU A 305 -11.86 10.08 26.18
CA GLU A 305 -10.64 10.77 26.63
C GLU A 305 -9.38 9.94 26.36
N GLU A 306 -8.21 10.60 26.43
CA GLU A 306 -6.92 9.91 26.37
C GLU A 306 -6.58 9.30 27.73
N VAL A 307 -6.20 8.03 27.73
CA VAL A 307 -5.79 7.29 28.92
C VAL A 307 -4.40 6.68 28.73
N VAL A 308 -3.71 6.44 29.85
CA VAL A 308 -2.53 5.57 29.87
C VAL A 308 -3.02 4.13 30.05
N ALA A 309 -2.75 3.29 29.06
CA ALA A 309 -3.07 1.86 29.07
C ALA A 309 -1.80 1.03 28.95
N TRP A 310 -1.89 -0.25 29.26
CA TRP A 310 -0.84 -1.23 29.06
C TRP A 310 -1.13 -2.05 27.81
N LEU A 311 -0.19 -1.98 26.85
CA LEU A 311 -0.17 -2.83 25.67
C LEU A 311 0.67 -4.07 25.95
N GLN A 312 0.06 -5.24 25.75
CA GLN A 312 0.76 -6.52 25.71
C GLN A 312 0.55 -7.18 24.35
N HIS A 313 1.62 -7.36 23.58
CA HIS A 313 1.64 -8.07 22.31
C HIS A 313 2.23 -9.45 22.51
N ARG A 314 1.49 -10.49 22.15
CA ARG A 314 1.96 -11.88 22.18
C ARG A 314 1.74 -12.61 20.87
N VAL A 315 2.61 -13.56 20.57
CA VAL A 315 2.58 -14.36 19.33
C VAL A 315 2.69 -15.84 19.66
N ASP A 316 1.80 -16.65 19.08
CA ASP A 316 1.91 -18.11 19.03
C ASP A 316 2.35 -18.52 17.62
N LYS A 317 3.65 -18.79 17.47
CA LYS A 317 4.25 -19.18 16.19
C LYS A 317 3.63 -20.46 15.63
N ARG A 318 3.32 -21.42 16.50
CA ARG A 318 2.83 -22.77 16.11
C ARG A 318 1.42 -22.70 15.55
N LYS A 319 0.58 -21.83 16.10
CA LYS A 319 -0.80 -21.63 15.63
C LYS A 319 -0.94 -20.50 14.61
N GLY A 320 0.12 -19.72 14.37
CA GLY A 320 0.05 -18.56 13.49
C GLY A 320 -0.94 -17.52 13.99
N LEU A 321 -0.95 -17.25 15.30
CA LEU A 321 -1.86 -16.31 15.94
C LEU A 321 -1.10 -15.24 16.71
N GLN A 322 -1.69 -14.05 16.83
CA GLN A 322 -1.18 -12.99 17.67
C GLN A 322 -2.30 -12.25 18.41
N LEU A 323 -1.94 -11.69 19.56
CA LEU A 323 -2.78 -10.95 20.48
C LEU A 323 -2.19 -9.57 20.73
N HIS A 324 -2.99 -8.51 20.60
CA HIS A 324 -2.78 -7.26 21.34
C HIS A 324 -3.83 -7.15 22.43
N TRP A 325 -3.40 -7.18 23.68
CA TRP A 325 -4.21 -6.83 24.84
C TRP A 325 -3.93 -5.39 25.23
N ILE A 326 -4.99 -4.60 25.39
CA ILE A 326 -4.90 -3.20 25.82
C ILE A 326 -5.81 -3.05 27.02
N GLY A 327 -5.25 -2.76 28.19
CA GLY A 327 -6.02 -2.59 29.43
C GLY A 327 -5.48 -1.47 30.32
N SER A 328 -6.27 -0.99 31.28
CA SER A 328 -5.86 0.07 32.20
C SER A 328 -4.81 -0.37 33.23
N ARG A 329 -4.50 -1.67 33.29
CA ARG A 329 -3.48 -2.26 34.18
C ARG A 329 -2.59 -3.24 33.42
N ALA A 330 -1.33 -3.34 33.85
CA ALA A 330 -0.40 -4.34 33.34
C ALA A 330 -0.88 -5.75 33.72
N ILE A 331 -0.71 -6.72 32.82
CA ILE A 331 -1.00 -8.13 33.13
C ILE A 331 0.30 -8.82 33.55
N ALA A 332 0.31 -9.33 34.78
CA ALA A 332 1.35 -10.23 35.29
C ALA A 332 0.89 -11.70 35.39
N GLY A 333 -0.39 -11.99 35.17
CA GLY A 333 -0.97 -13.33 35.34
C GLY A 333 -2.27 -13.52 34.55
N ALA A 334 -3.35 -13.88 35.24
CA ALA A 334 -4.66 -14.04 34.62
C ALA A 334 -5.18 -12.73 34.01
N PRO A 335 -5.97 -12.78 32.91
CA PRO A 335 -6.53 -11.58 32.29
C PRO A 335 -7.55 -10.91 33.23
N HIS A 336 -7.30 -9.63 33.53
CA HIS A 336 -8.21 -8.74 34.24
C HIS A 336 -9.23 -8.13 33.27
N TRP A 337 -10.25 -8.90 32.88
CA TRP A 337 -11.25 -8.51 31.89
C TRP A 337 -11.98 -7.20 32.22
N GLU A 338 -12.15 -6.90 33.49
CA GLU A 338 -12.73 -5.66 34.01
C GLU A 338 -11.89 -4.42 33.64
N SER A 339 -10.57 -4.58 33.51
CA SER A 339 -9.62 -3.51 33.13
C SER A 339 -9.44 -3.37 31.62
N LEU A 340 -10.05 -4.26 30.83
CA LEU A 340 -9.83 -4.29 29.39
C LEU A 340 -10.40 -3.05 28.72
N VAL A 341 -9.61 -2.45 27.83
CA VAL A 341 -10.06 -1.42 26.88
C VAL A 341 -10.35 -2.07 25.53
N GLU A 342 -9.42 -2.89 25.01
CA GLU A 342 -9.59 -3.54 23.71
C GLU A 342 -8.72 -4.81 23.59
N VAL A 343 -9.27 -5.87 22.99
CA VAL A 343 -8.50 -7.04 22.53
C VAL A 343 -8.46 -7.04 21.00
N ARG A 344 -7.28 -7.30 20.42
CA ARG A 344 -7.10 -7.56 18.98
C ARG A 344 -6.53 -8.95 18.79
N LEU A 345 -7.20 -9.77 17.99
CA LEU A 345 -6.76 -11.11 17.59
C LEU A 345 -6.60 -11.16 16.09
N SER A 346 -5.46 -11.64 15.59
CA SER A 346 -5.23 -11.79 14.15
C SER A 346 -4.33 -12.99 13.85
N SER A 347 -4.22 -13.33 12.57
CA SER A 347 -3.21 -14.28 12.13
C SER A 347 -1.82 -13.65 12.17
N TRP A 348 -0.85 -14.38 12.71
CA TRP A 348 0.57 -14.06 12.59
C TRP A 348 1.15 -14.74 11.37
N LYS A 349 2.02 -14.01 10.65
CA LYS A 349 2.76 -14.52 9.50
C LYS A 349 4.22 -14.14 9.69
N PRO A 350 5.16 -15.10 9.78
CA PRO A 350 6.56 -14.82 10.09
C PRO A 350 7.17 -13.76 9.18
N GLY A 351 7.04 -13.90 7.86
CA GLY A 351 7.57 -12.90 6.93
C GLY A 351 6.78 -11.59 6.86
N LYS A 352 5.85 -11.31 7.78
CA LYS A 352 4.97 -10.13 7.77
C LYS A 352 4.67 -9.66 9.21
N PRO A 353 5.67 -9.22 10.00
CA PRO A 353 5.54 -8.92 11.43
C PRO A 353 4.43 -7.94 11.84
N GLU A 354 4.09 -6.98 10.97
CA GLU A 354 3.00 -6.02 11.20
C GLU A 354 1.74 -6.34 10.39
N SER A 355 1.64 -7.55 9.84
CA SER A 355 0.42 -8.03 9.21
C SER A 355 -0.61 -8.38 10.28
N PHE A 356 -1.73 -7.68 10.27
CA PHE A 356 -2.90 -8.03 11.06
C PHE A 356 -3.98 -8.66 10.19
N ALA A 357 -3.58 -9.60 9.32
CA ALA A 357 -4.50 -10.25 8.40
C ALA A 357 -5.66 -10.91 9.17
N GLY A 358 -6.90 -10.53 8.81
CA GLY A 358 -8.10 -11.05 9.45
C GLY A 358 -8.31 -10.59 10.89
N GLU A 359 -7.74 -9.44 11.29
CA GLU A 359 -7.88 -8.90 12.65
C GLU A 359 -9.35 -8.80 13.08
N LEU A 360 -9.62 -9.30 14.28
CA LEU A 360 -10.86 -9.14 15.02
C LEU A 360 -10.57 -8.30 16.27
N ARG A 361 -11.30 -7.21 16.43
CA ARG A 361 -11.29 -6.40 17.65
C ARG A 361 -12.50 -6.68 18.50
N TRP A 362 -12.28 -6.74 19.79
CA TRP A 362 -13.30 -6.91 20.80
C TRP A 362 -13.19 -5.76 21.78
N ARG A 363 -14.26 -4.98 21.89
CA ARG A 363 -14.39 -3.90 22.86
C ARG A 363 -15.50 -4.26 23.84
N PRO A 364 -15.27 -4.19 25.16
CA PRO A 364 -16.34 -4.33 26.11
C PRO A 364 -17.35 -3.21 25.91
N GLN A 365 -18.64 -3.51 26.02
CA GLN A 365 -19.68 -2.50 26.19
C GLN A 365 -20.03 -2.47 27.67
N ARG A 366 -19.90 -1.32 28.29
CA ARG A 366 -20.11 -1.16 29.73
C ARG A 366 -21.44 -0.49 30.01
N ASP A 367 -22.10 -0.93 31.08
CA ASP A 367 -23.25 -0.22 31.64
C ASP A 367 -22.80 1.00 32.47
N GLU A 368 -23.76 1.74 33.03
CA GLU A 368 -23.51 2.91 33.88
C GLU A 368 -22.68 2.57 35.13
N ALA A 369 -22.72 1.32 35.60
CA ALA A 369 -21.92 0.84 36.72
C ALA A 369 -20.48 0.44 36.30
N GLY A 370 -20.13 0.58 35.02
CA GLY A 370 -18.84 0.20 34.45
C GLY A 370 -18.67 -1.32 34.25
N THR A 371 -19.74 -2.10 34.45
CA THR A 371 -19.75 -3.56 34.29
C THR A 371 -19.88 -3.91 32.81
N VAL A 372 -19.15 -4.93 32.36
CA VAL A 372 -19.21 -5.39 30.96
C VAL A 372 -20.56 -6.06 30.69
N ALA A 373 -21.49 -5.30 30.11
CA ALA A 373 -22.82 -5.75 29.70
C ALA A 373 -22.83 -6.43 28.33
N GLY A 374 -21.87 -6.10 27.46
CA GLY A 374 -21.82 -6.58 26.08
C GLY A 374 -20.43 -6.54 25.47
N TRP A 375 -20.37 -6.89 24.19
CA TRP A 375 -19.13 -6.87 23.42
C TRP A 375 -19.39 -6.40 22.00
N ASP A 376 -18.69 -5.33 21.62
CA ASP A 376 -18.57 -4.93 20.23
C ASP A 376 -17.50 -5.74 19.54
N ARG A 377 -17.82 -6.19 18.32
CA ARG A 377 -16.91 -7.00 17.51
C ARG A 377 -16.70 -6.34 16.15
N TRP A 378 -15.45 -6.01 15.87
CA TRP A 378 -15.06 -5.38 14.61
C TRP A 378 -14.14 -6.31 13.83
N LYS A 379 -14.37 -6.45 12.53
CA LYS A 379 -13.56 -7.27 11.64
C LYS A 379 -12.86 -6.39 10.63
N MET A 380 -11.55 -6.52 10.52
CA MET A 380 -10.78 -5.79 9.53
C MET A 380 -11.24 -6.19 8.12
N LEU A 381 -11.52 -5.18 7.30
CA LEU A 381 -11.70 -5.36 5.87
C LEU A 381 -10.35 -5.74 5.26
N HIS A 382 -10.34 -6.84 4.53
CA HIS A 382 -9.11 -7.35 3.94
C HIS A 382 -8.69 -6.44 2.79
N GLU A 383 -7.58 -5.71 2.96
CA GLU A 383 -6.82 -5.17 1.83
C GLU A 383 -5.78 -6.20 1.40
N ALA A 384 -5.78 -6.53 0.11
CA ALA A 384 -4.77 -7.40 -0.50
C ALA A 384 -3.36 -6.78 -0.37
N GLY A 385 -2.33 -7.42 -0.89
CA GLY A 385 -0.96 -6.88 -0.94
C GLY A 385 0.08 -7.96 -0.76
N HIS A 386 1.18 -7.87 -1.48
CA HIS A 386 2.36 -8.71 -1.32
C HIS A 386 3.54 -7.87 -0.83
N MET A 387 4.37 -8.44 0.04
CA MET A 387 5.48 -7.73 0.68
C MET A 387 6.53 -7.30 -0.34
N SER A 388 6.62 -8.04 -1.45
CA SER A 388 7.46 -7.69 -2.60
C SER A 388 7.14 -6.32 -3.17
N HIS A 389 5.87 -5.88 -3.11
CA HIS A 389 5.42 -4.58 -3.63
C HIS A 389 5.92 -3.36 -2.84
N ALA A 390 6.93 -3.50 -1.99
CA ALA A 390 7.51 -2.39 -1.25
C ALA A 390 8.30 -1.42 -2.15
N GLY A 391 8.98 -1.92 -3.18
CA GLY A 391 9.95 -1.13 -3.97
C GLY A 391 9.44 -0.60 -5.31
N GLY A 392 8.20 -0.92 -5.72
CA GLY A 392 7.64 -0.48 -7.00
C GLY A 392 8.23 -1.16 -8.25
N ARG A 393 9.00 -2.25 -8.08
CA ARG A 393 9.52 -3.07 -9.20
C ARG A 393 8.74 -4.37 -9.45
N ASP A 394 7.64 -4.53 -8.71
CA ASP A 394 6.75 -5.68 -8.75
C ASP A 394 5.33 -5.23 -9.14
N ALA A 395 4.60 -6.06 -9.89
CA ALA A 395 3.21 -5.81 -10.26
C ALA A 395 2.40 -7.10 -10.33
N ASP A 396 1.20 -7.12 -9.74
CA ASP A 396 0.22 -8.18 -9.93
C ASP A 396 -0.60 -7.87 -11.17
N LEU A 397 -0.61 -8.77 -12.15
CA LEU A 397 -1.26 -8.58 -13.45
C LEU A 397 -2.29 -9.68 -13.70
N GLY A 398 -3.47 -9.29 -14.19
CA GLY A 398 -4.51 -10.23 -14.59
C GLY A 398 -4.05 -11.13 -15.72
N PHE A 399 -4.50 -12.38 -15.72
CA PHE A 399 -4.39 -13.22 -16.90
C PHE A 399 -5.37 -12.77 -17.99
N VAL A 400 -5.07 -13.06 -19.25
CA VAL A 400 -5.98 -12.79 -20.35
C VAL A 400 -7.09 -13.84 -20.34
N THR A 401 -8.34 -13.39 -20.40
CA THR A 401 -9.51 -14.27 -20.37
C THR A 401 -10.35 -14.09 -21.62
N VAL A 402 -10.97 -15.16 -22.10
CA VAL A 402 -11.81 -15.14 -23.31
C VAL A 402 -13.06 -14.26 -23.17
N ASP A 403 -13.47 -13.96 -21.94
CA ASP A 403 -14.60 -13.09 -21.64
C ASP A 403 -14.19 -11.70 -21.13
N ASN A 404 -12.89 -11.38 -21.20
CA ASN A 404 -12.32 -10.09 -20.78
C ASN A 404 -12.77 -9.64 -19.39
N ARG A 405 -12.98 -10.60 -18.49
CA ARG A 405 -13.34 -10.32 -17.10
C ARG A 405 -12.08 -9.91 -16.32
N GLY A 406 -12.24 -8.93 -15.43
CA GLY A 406 -11.15 -8.44 -14.59
C GLY A 406 -10.56 -9.49 -13.64
N MET A 407 -9.44 -9.13 -13.01
CA MET A 407 -8.56 -9.93 -12.16
C MET A 407 -9.15 -10.82 -11.05
N SER A 408 -10.43 -10.68 -10.67
CA SER A 408 -10.88 -11.16 -9.35
C SER A 408 -11.05 -12.67 -9.22
N HIS A 409 -11.30 -13.42 -10.29
CA HIS A 409 -11.35 -14.89 -10.26
C HIS A 409 -11.14 -15.49 -11.65
N VAL A 410 -9.91 -15.88 -11.98
CA VAL A 410 -9.67 -16.62 -13.22
C VAL A 410 -10.20 -18.05 -13.06
N ARG A 411 -11.40 -18.28 -13.59
CA ARG A 411 -11.85 -19.63 -13.90
C ARG A 411 -10.86 -20.17 -14.92
N LEU A 412 -10.04 -21.16 -14.57
CA LEU A 412 -9.02 -21.69 -15.47
C LEU A 412 -9.57 -22.08 -16.85
N LYS A 413 -10.84 -22.50 -16.94
CA LYS A 413 -11.54 -22.79 -18.20
C LYS A 413 -11.77 -21.58 -19.12
N LYS A 414 -11.64 -20.36 -18.59
CA LYS A 414 -11.80 -19.07 -19.28
C LYS A 414 -10.45 -18.40 -19.57
N LEU A 415 -9.36 -18.98 -19.11
CA LEU A 415 -8.01 -18.51 -19.43
C LEU A 415 -7.78 -18.66 -20.93
N ASP A 416 -7.50 -17.55 -21.61
CA ASP A 416 -6.97 -17.61 -22.97
C ASP A 416 -5.47 -17.91 -22.87
N VAL A 417 -5.09 -19.17 -23.07
CA VAL A 417 -3.70 -19.62 -22.88
C VAL A 417 -2.77 -18.98 -23.91
N ALA A 418 -3.22 -18.83 -25.15
CA ALA A 418 -2.39 -18.27 -26.22
C ALA A 418 -2.14 -16.78 -25.96
N ALA A 419 -3.20 -16.01 -25.73
CA ALA A 419 -3.08 -14.59 -25.46
C ALA A 419 -2.35 -14.31 -24.13
N THR A 420 -2.58 -15.12 -23.09
CA THR A 420 -1.85 -15.00 -21.82
C THR A 420 -0.36 -15.28 -21.98
N TYR A 421 0.01 -16.31 -22.74
CA TYR A 421 1.42 -16.61 -22.97
C TYR A 421 2.07 -15.51 -23.81
N ARG A 422 1.39 -15.02 -24.85
CA ARG A 422 1.87 -13.91 -25.67
C ARG A 422 2.06 -12.62 -24.85
N TRP A 423 1.15 -12.35 -23.92
CA TRP A 423 1.31 -11.24 -22.97
C TRP A 423 2.60 -11.38 -22.14
N MET A 424 2.90 -12.57 -21.63
CA MET A 424 4.14 -12.84 -20.88
C MET A 424 5.40 -12.66 -21.75
N GLU A 425 5.34 -13.06 -23.02
CA GLU A 425 6.42 -12.83 -23.99
C GLU A 425 6.67 -11.34 -24.20
N LEU A 426 5.63 -10.56 -24.47
CA LEU A 426 5.76 -9.12 -24.70
C LEU A 426 6.35 -8.40 -23.49
N LEU A 427 5.96 -8.78 -22.27
CA LEU A 427 6.57 -8.25 -21.05
C LEU A 427 8.08 -8.54 -21.00
N ALA A 428 8.48 -9.79 -21.25
CA ALA A 428 9.89 -10.20 -21.20
C ALA A 428 10.73 -9.56 -22.31
N GLU A 429 10.23 -9.57 -23.55
CA GLU A 429 10.86 -8.93 -24.71
C GLU A 429 11.04 -7.43 -24.48
N THR A 430 9.99 -6.74 -24.03
CA THR A 430 10.04 -5.29 -23.80
C THR A 430 10.99 -4.94 -22.65
N ALA A 431 10.96 -5.70 -21.56
CA ALA A 431 11.91 -5.54 -20.45
C ALA A 431 13.37 -5.70 -20.92
N GLN A 432 13.66 -6.74 -21.72
CA GLN A 432 14.98 -6.99 -22.29
C GLN A 432 15.43 -5.86 -23.23
N GLN A 433 14.54 -5.41 -24.13
CA GLN A 433 14.83 -4.31 -25.08
C GLN A 433 15.11 -2.99 -24.37
N LEU A 434 14.48 -2.76 -23.22
CA LEU A 434 14.66 -1.56 -22.41
C LEU A 434 15.83 -1.65 -21.43
N GLY A 435 16.64 -2.71 -21.48
CA GLY A 435 17.83 -2.90 -20.63
C GLY A 435 17.53 -3.27 -19.18
N THR A 436 16.27 -3.55 -18.84
CA THR A 436 15.84 -3.91 -17.48
C THR A 436 15.07 -5.22 -17.53
N PRO A 437 15.74 -6.38 -17.64
CA PRO A 437 15.06 -7.66 -17.85
C PRO A 437 14.20 -8.07 -16.64
N LEU A 438 13.27 -9.01 -16.86
CA LEU A 438 12.47 -9.57 -15.77
C LEU A 438 13.29 -10.54 -14.91
N GLU A 439 13.18 -10.43 -13.59
CA GLU A 439 13.70 -11.43 -12.64
C GLU A 439 12.80 -12.69 -12.62
N GLY A 440 11.51 -12.49 -12.89
CA GLY A 440 10.56 -13.59 -13.01
C GLY A 440 9.11 -13.15 -13.22
N ILE A 441 8.32 -14.11 -13.69
CA ILE A 441 6.86 -14.06 -13.75
C ILE A 441 6.33 -15.20 -12.88
N PHE A 442 5.72 -14.89 -11.75
CA PHE A 442 5.28 -15.89 -10.79
C PHE A 442 3.80 -16.22 -10.97
N VAL A 443 3.51 -17.51 -11.10
CA VAL A 443 2.16 -18.04 -11.33
C VAL A 443 1.82 -19.14 -10.33
N GLY A 444 0.52 -19.36 -10.10
CA GLY A 444 0.04 -20.44 -9.27
C GLY A 444 0.24 -21.81 -9.92
N LYS A 445 0.36 -22.86 -9.10
CA LYS A 445 0.58 -24.24 -9.56
C LYS A 445 -0.49 -24.71 -10.53
N HIS A 446 -1.76 -24.34 -10.29
CA HIS A 446 -2.87 -24.77 -11.12
C HIS A 446 -2.85 -24.07 -12.49
N VAL A 447 -2.50 -22.79 -12.52
CA VAL A 447 -2.32 -22.03 -13.77
C VAL A 447 -1.18 -22.62 -14.60
N ARG A 448 0.01 -22.82 -13.99
CA ARG A 448 1.18 -23.44 -14.65
C ARG A 448 0.80 -24.78 -15.26
N HIS A 449 0.16 -25.66 -14.49
CA HIS A 449 -0.29 -26.97 -14.96
C HIS A 449 -1.29 -26.84 -16.12
N HIS A 450 -2.26 -25.92 -16.00
CA HIS A 450 -3.28 -25.69 -17.02
C HIS A 450 -2.68 -25.21 -18.35
N MET A 451 -1.76 -24.25 -18.30
CA MET A 451 -1.03 -23.72 -19.46
C MET A 451 -0.12 -24.79 -20.06
N ASN A 452 0.64 -25.54 -19.26
CA ASN A 452 1.57 -26.56 -19.74
C ASN A 452 0.88 -27.62 -20.62
N ARG A 453 -0.37 -27.98 -20.30
CA ARG A 453 -1.18 -28.92 -21.09
C ARG A 453 -1.66 -28.38 -22.45
N ARG A 454 -1.59 -27.07 -22.67
CA ARG A 454 -2.18 -26.38 -23.84
C ARG A 454 -1.15 -25.62 -24.68
N LEU A 455 -0.01 -25.26 -24.10
CA LEU A 455 1.11 -24.69 -24.84
C LEU A 455 1.66 -25.70 -25.86
N SER A 456 2.26 -25.20 -26.94
CA SER A 456 3.01 -26.02 -27.88
C SER A 456 4.25 -26.62 -27.20
N ARG A 457 4.92 -27.59 -27.86
CA ARG A 457 6.20 -28.11 -27.37
C ARG A 457 7.25 -27.01 -27.31
N ASP A 458 7.31 -26.17 -28.34
CA ASP A 458 8.31 -25.11 -28.46
C ASP A 458 8.13 -24.06 -27.35
N HIS A 459 6.89 -23.61 -27.09
CA HIS A 459 6.61 -22.70 -25.97
C HIS A 459 6.99 -23.29 -24.62
N ARG A 460 6.77 -24.61 -24.43
CA ARG A 460 7.22 -25.27 -23.20
C ARG A 460 8.74 -25.33 -23.11
N GLN A 461 9.47 -25.43 -24.21
CA GLN A 461 10.92 -25.50 -24.22
C GLN A 461 11.60 -24.13 -24.24
N ALA A 462 10.86 -23.06 -24.52
CA ALA A 462 11.36 -21.70 -24.53
C ALA A 462 11.90 -21.26 -23.15
N ASP A 463 12.93 -20.43 -23.18
CA ASP A 463 13.60 -19.89 -21.98
C ASP A 463 12.62 -19.17 -21.04
N LEU A 464 11.70 -18.37 -21.61
CA LEU A 464 10.63 -17.72 -20.86
C LEU A 464 9.88 -18.70 -19.96
N TRP A 465 9.45 -19.84 -20.51
CA TRP A 465 8.66 -20.80 -19.74
C TRP A 465 9.51 -21.59 -18.75
N GLN A 466 10.75 -21.95 -19.11
CA GLN A 466 11.61 -22.78 -18.27
C GLN A 466 12.23 -22.00 -17.10
N ASN A 467 12.69 -20.77 -17.35
CA ASN A 467 13.58 -20.04 -16.43
C ASN A 467 12.95 -18.77 -15.84
N VAL A 468 12.08 -18.09 -16.61
CA VAL A 468 11.47 -16.82 -16.16
C VAL A 468 10.12 -17.05 -15.47
N VAL A 469 9.25 -17.92 -16.01
CA VAL A 469 7.96 -18.23 -15.41
C VAL A 469 8.14 -19.25 -14.27
N LYS A 470 7.87 -18.81 -13.03
CA LYS A 470 8.12 -19.57 -11.80
C LYS A 470 6.82 -19.90 -11.09
N VAL A 471 6.76 -21.06 -10.41
CA VAL A 471 5.57 -21.44 -9.62
C VAL A 471 5.70 -20.91 -8.20
N VAL A 472 4.76 -20.05 -7.78
CA VAL A 472 4.67 -19.55 -6.41
C VAL A 472 3.23 -19.66 -5.90
N PRO A 473 2.98 -20.27 -4.72
CA PRO A 473 1.65 -20.35 -4.14
C PRO A 473 0.94 -18.98 -4.02
N GLY A 474 -0.38 -18.95 -4.19
CA GLY A 474 -1.19 -17.73 -4.05
C GLY A 474 -1.44 -16.94 -5.34
N HIS A 475 -0.81 -17.32 -6.46
CA HIS A 475 -0.90 -16.62 -7.75
C HIS A 475 -1.81 -17.34 -8.76
N ASP A 476 -2.92 -17.95 -8.32
CA ASP A 476 -3.86 -18.62 -9.23
C ASP A 476 -4.85 -17.64 -9.90
N ALA A 477 -5.00 -16.42 -9.38
CA ALA A 477 -5.94 -15.41 -9.90
C ALA A 477 -5.27 -14.30 -10.72
N HIS A 478 -3.95 -14.17 -10.65
CA HIS A 478 -3.12 -13.19 -11.35
C HIS A 478 -1.71 -13.76 -11.47
N HIS A 479 -0.86 -13.18 -12.33
CA HIS A 479 0.58 -13.43 -12.30
C HIS A 479 1.29 -12.24 -11.67
N HIS A 480 2.35 -12.50 -10.91
CA HIS A 480 3.20 -11.47 -10.33
C HIS A 480 4.41 -11.27 -11.24
N VAL A 481 4.67 -10.06 -11.68
CA VAL A 481 5.85 -9.72 -12.48
C VAL A 481 6.84 -8.99 -11.59
N ARG A 482 8.11 -9.33 -11.72
CA ARG A 482 9.21 -8.63 -11.06
C ARG A 482 10.29 -8.25 -12.05
N LEU A 483 10.66 -6.98 -12.03
CA LEU A 483 11.81 -6.46 -12.76
C LEU A 483 13.10 -6.78 -11.99
N ALA A 484 14.16 -7.13 -12.71
CA ALA A 484 15.51 -7.06 -12.16
C ALA A 484 15.75 -5.63 -11.64
N MET A 485 16.54 -5.48 -10.58
CA MET A 485 16.68 -4.20 -9.88
C MET A 485 17.16 -3.10 -10.85
N PRO A 486 16.32 -2.09 -11.17
CA PRO A 486 16.74 -1.02 -12.06
C PRO A 486 17.81 -0.16 -11.39
N THR A 487 18.80 0.28 -12.18
CA THR A 487 19.74 1.31 -11.73
C THR A 487 19.06 2.68 -11.65
N ALA A 488 19.67 3.64 -10.95
CA ALA A 488 19.19 5.01 -10.95
C ALA A 488 19.17 5.62 -12.37
N HIS A 489 20.09 5.19 -13.24
CA HIS A 489 20.12 5.63 -14.63
C HIS A 489 18.92 5.09 -15.43
N ASP A 490 18.58 3.80 -15.27
CA ASP A 490 17.44 3.19 -15.95
C ASP A 490 16.12 3.91 -15.62
N ASP A 491 15.93 4.24 -14.34
CA ASP A 491 14.76 4.99 -13.90
C ASP A 491 14.76 6.44 -14.39
N ALA A 492 15.91 7.12 -14.41
CA ALA A 492 15.99 8.49 -14.91
C ALA A 492 15.64 8.55 -16.42
N VAL A 493 16.16 7.61 -17.21
CA VAL A 493 15.83 7.50 -18.65
C VAL A 493 14.35 7.18 -18.84
N ALA A 494 13.81 6.22 -18.09
CA ALA A 494 12.41 5.86 -18.18
C ALA A 494 11.49 7.02 -17.77
N LEU A 495 11.85 7.79 -16.74
CA LEU A 495 11.09 8.94 -16.28
C LEU A 495 11.08 10.06 -17.32
N ALA A 496 12.23 10.39 -17.91
CA ALA A 496 12.30 11.39 -18.97
C ALA A 496 11.39 11.02 -20.15
N GLU A 497 11.46 9.76 -20.58
CA GLU A 497 10.63 9.23 -21.67
C GLU A 497 9.13 9.29 -21.34
N LEU A 498 8.73 8.85 -20.14
CA LEU A 498 7.33 8.87 -19.70
C LEU A 498 6.75 10.29 -19.62
N LYS A 499 7.61 11.31 -19.46
CA LYS A 499 7.23 12.72 -19.49
C LYS A 499 7.29 13.36 -20.87
N GLY A 500 7.74 12.63 -21.89
CA GLY A 500 8.01 13.19 -23.22
C GLY A 500 9.22 14.14 -23.24
N GLU A 501 10.09 14.09 -22.23
CA GLU A 501 11.32 14.86 -22.18
C GLU A 501 12.38 14.19 -23.08
N PRO A 502 13.25 14.97 -23.75
CA PRO A 502 14.33 14.42 -24.54
C PRO A 502 15.30 13.63 -23.65
N VAL A 503 15.47 12.34 -23.94
CA VAL A 503 16.47 11.49 -23.30
C VAL A 503 17.84 12.01 -23.70
N ARG A 504 18.53 12.70 -22.79
CA ARG A 504 19.94 13.04 -22.99
C ARG A 504 20.72 11.73 -23.04
N SER A 505 21.14 11.32 -24.24
CA SER A 505 22.05 10.20 -24.41
C SER A 505 23.24 10.47 -23.49
N ALA A 506 23.49 9.58 -22.53
CA ALA A 506 24.66 9.68 -21.68
C ALA A 506 25.87 9.79 -22.63
N GLY A 507 26.48 10.96 -22.68
CA GLY A 507 27.63 11.19 -23.54
C GLY A 507 28.63 10.09 -23.23
N THR A 508 29.00 9.32 -24.24
CA THR A 508 30.10 8.36 -24.21
C THR A 508 31.29 9.05 -23.56
N ARG A 509 31.62 8.63 -22.33
CA ARG A 509 32.82 9.07 -21.62
C ARG A 509 34.05 8.38 -22.18
#